data_AF-A0A8I2K292-F1
#
_entry.id   AF-A0A8I2K292-F1
#
_cell.length_a   1.000
_cell.length_b   1.000
_cell.length_c   1.000
_cell.angle_alpha   90.00
_cell.angle_beta   90.00
_cell.angle_gamma   90.00
#
_symmetry.space_group_name_H-M   'P 1'
#
loop_
_entity.id
_entity.type
_entity.pdbx_description
1 polymer ?
#
loop_
_entity_poly.entity_id
_entity_poly.type
_entity_poly.pdbx_seq_one_letter_code
_entity_poly.pdbx_strand_id
1 'polypeptide(L)'
;MRNKNHPDNLEVVANQKIKERNYWLDKLSGEWIKSTFPYSCEKAEKENLPGDDFHLETFRFSGGLFSVLMTLSTQKDIKLYIILAAGLVLLVNKYNTFTGKGDITIGSPIYRQDIDGEFVNTVLVLRNQLQKEMTFKELLLQVRQTIVEANDNCNYPVEVLAKQLGKPYSKDDDFPLFDIVFLLENIQDETYIQ
;
A
#
# COMPACT_ATOMS: atom_id res chain seq x y z
N MET A 1 -45.95 -10.60 0.70
CA MET A 1 -45.42 -9.58 1.65
C MET A 1 -44.30 -8.84 0.94
N ARG A 2 -44.50 -7.56 0.60
CA ARG A 2 -43.49 -6.73 -0.10
C ARG A 2 -42.37 -6.38 0.89
N ASN A 3 -41.14 -6.76 0.55
CA ASN A 3 -39.94 -6.44 1.33
C ASN A 3 -39.71 -4.92 1.27
N LYS A 4 -39.90 -4.23 2.40
CA LYS A 4 -39.84 -2.76 2.52
C LYS A 4 -38.41 -2.21 2.68
N ASN A 5 -37.36 -3.04 2.60
CA ASN A 5 -35.98 -2.65 2.95
C ASN A 5 -35.07 -2.34 1.74
N HIS A 6 -35.63 -2.11 0.55
CA HIS A 6 -34.83 -1.98 -0.69
C HIS A 6 -34.24 -0.56 -0.98
N PRO A 7 -34.95 0.57 -0.74
CA PRO A 7 -34.42 1.90 -1.09
C PRO A 7 -33.35 2.41 -0.10
N ASP A 8 -33.52 2.18 1.21
CA ASP A 8 -32.56 2.63 2.23
C ASP A 8 -31.18 1.98 2.04
N ASN A 9 -31.13 0.73 1.60
CA ASN A 9 -29.87 0.05 1.30
C ASN A 9 -29.17 0.63 0.06
N LEU A 10 -29.92 1.08 -0.96
CA LEU A 10 -29.33 1.68 -2.16
C LEU A 10 -28.68 3.04 -1.84
N GLU A 11 -29.34 3.85 -1.00
CA GLU A 11 -28.79 5.13 -0.54
C GLU A 11 -27.54 4.93 0.33
N VAL A 12 -27.56 3.96 1.24
CA VAL A 12 -26.40 3.62 2.07
C VAL A 12 -25.20 3.17 1.21
N VAL A 13 -25.45 2.28 0.24
CA VAL A 13 -24.39 1.81 -0.67
C VAL A 13 -23.84 2.94 -1.54
N ALA A 14 -24.72 3.81 -2.07
CA ALA A 14 -24.29 4.97 -2.87
C ALA A 14 -23.44 5.95 -2.05
N ASN A 15 -23.87 6.25 -0.82
CA ASN A 15 -23.14 7.14 0.09
C ASN A 15 -21.77 6.56 0.47
N GLN A 16 -21.69 5.25 0.70
CA GLN A 16 -20.41 4.57 0.95
C GLN A 16 -19.48 4.68 -0.27
N LYS A 17 -19.97 4.44 -1.49
CA LYS A 17 -19.16 4.58 -2.71
C LYS A 17 -18.67 6.01 -2.94
N ILE A 18 -19.48 7.02 -2.63
CA ILE A 18 -19.07 8.43 -2.70
C ILE A 18 -17.96 8.72 -1.70
N LYS A 19 -18.07 8.20 -0.46
CA LYS A 19 -17.04 8.34 0.58
C LYS A 19 -15.71 7.73 0.12
N GLU A 20 -15.75 6.48 -0.37
CA GLU A 20 -14.54 5.78 -0.85
C GLU A 20 -13.88 6.52 -2.02
N ARG A 21 -14.69 6.98 -3.00
CA ARG A 21 -14.21 7.79 -4.11
C ARG A 21 -13.50 9.05 -3.64
N ASN A 22 -14.12 9.79 -2.72
CA ASN A 22 -13.59 11.07 -2.25
C ASN A 22 -12.27 10.88 -1.48
N TYR A 23 -12.19 9.81 -0.67
CA TYR A 23 -10.94 9.42 -0.01
C TYR A 23 -9.82 9.22 -1.02
N TRP A 24 -10.03 8.38 -2.04
CA TRP A 24 -8.98 8.09 -3.02
C TRP A 24 -8.65 9.28 -3.90
N LEU A 25 -9.64 10.13 -4.21
CA LEU A 25 -9.41 11.36 -4.98
C LEU A 25 -8.48 12.28 -4.21
N ASP A 26 -8.72 12.48 -2.91
CA ASP A 26 -7.85 13.27 -2.03
C ASP A 26 -6.47 12.64 -1.89
N LYS A 27 -6.41 11.35 -1.51
CA LYS A 27 -5.17 10.62 -1.24
C LYS A 27 -4.24 10.56 -2.45
N LEU A 28 -4.77 10.46 -3.66
CA LEU A 28 -3.99 10.33 -4.91
C LEU A 28 -3.85 11.65 -5.68
N SER A 29 -4.43 12.74 -5.19
CA SER A 29 -4.32 14.07 -5.79
C SER A 29 -2.89 14.65 -5.75
N GLY A 30 -2.68 15.74 -6.48
CA GLY A 30 -1.40 16.44 -6.57
C GLY A 30 -0.36 15.68 -7.41
N GLU A 31 0.86 16.19 -7.46
CA GLU A 31 1.96 15.60 -8.22
C GLU A 31 2.79 14.69 -7.31
N TRP A 32 2.97 13.44 -7.73
CA TRP A 32 3.83 12.46 -7.08
C TRP A 32 4.28 11.42 -8.10
N ILE A 33 5.39 10.76 -7.80
CA ILE A 33 6.00 9.72 -8.64
C ILE A 33 6.03 8.44 -7.80
N LYS A 34 5.86 7.27 -8.43
CA LYS A 34 5.99 5.99 -7.74
C LYS A 34 7.32 5.90 -7.02
N SER A 35 7.30 5.40 -5.79
CA SER A 35 8.55 5.14 -5.08
C SER A 35 9.24 3.91 -5.62
N THR A 36 10.56 4.00 -5.76
CA THR A 36 11.41 2.92 -6.24
C THR A 36 12.70 2.87 -5.45
N PHE A 37 13.32 1.69 -5.42
CA PHE A 37 14.72 1.57 -5.05
C PHE A 37 15.61 1.98 -6.23
N PRO A 38 16.86 2.42 -5.98
CA PRO A 38 17.82 2.68 -7.03
C PRO A 38 18.13 1.37 -7.77
N TYR A 39 17.79 1.30 -9.04
CA TYR A 39 18.20 0.21 -9.91
C TYR A 39 19.66 0.40 -10.34
N SER A 40 20.42 -0.69 -10.44
CA SER A 40 21.78 -0.67 -10.98
C SER A 40 21.83 -0.60 -12.51
N CYS A 41 20.69 -0.82 -13.18
CA CYS A 41 20.51 -0.75 -14.63
C CYS A 41 19.37 0.20 -15.01
N GLU A 42 19.38 0.73 -16.24
CA GLU A 42 18.30 1.61 -16.71
C GLU A 42 17.02 0.80 -16.95
N LYS A 43 15.84 1.39 -16.65
CA LYS A 43 14.53 0.71 -16.84
C LYS A 43 14.33 0.25 -18.30
N ALA A 44 14.91 0.95 -19.27
CA ALA A 44 14.86 0.60 -20.70
C ALA A 44 15.61 -0.69 -21.06
N GLU A 45 16.56 -1.13 -20.22
CA GLU A 45 17.28 -2.40 -20.44
C GLU A 45 16.44 -3.62 -20.03
N LYS A 46 15.35 -3.43 -19.24
CA LYS A 46 14.44 -4.53 -18.86
C LYS A 46 13.74 -5.17 -20.05
N GLU A 47 13.45 -4.42 -21.12
CA GLU A 47 12.79 -4.95 -22.33
C GLU A 47 13.68 -5.92 -23.13
N ASN A 48 15.00 -5.90 -22.92
CA ASN A 48 15.96 -6.77 -23.61
C ASN A 48 16.53 -7.89 -22.72
N LEU A 49 16.09 -8.01 -21.47
CA LEU A 49 16.48 -9.12 -20.61
C LEU A 49 15.62 -10.36 -20.95
N PRO A 50 16.23 -11.55 -21.11
CA PRO A 50 15.46 -12.79 -21.17
C PRO A 50 14.64 -12.93 -19.88
N GLY A 51 13.41 -13.47 -20.00
CA GLY A 51 12.34 -13.38 -19.01
C GLY A 51 12.69 -13.58 -17.53
N ASP A 52 11.93 -12.87 -16.67
CA ASP A 52 11.78 -13.01 -15.21
C ASP A 52 12.88 -13.78 -14.46
N ASP A 53 14.07 -13.19 -14.38
CA ASP A 53 15.03 -13.53 -13.33
C ASP A 53 14.53 -12.94 -11.99
N PHE A 54 13.51 -13.58 -11.40
CA PHE A 54 13.07 -13.26 -10.04
C PHE A 54 14.18 -13.64 -9.06
N HIS A 55 14.85 -12.63 -8.50
CA HIS A 55 15.92 -12.83 -7.53
C HIS A 55 15.35 -12.80 -6.11
N LEU A 56 15.28 -13.96 -5.46
CA LEU A 56 14.84 -14.07 -4.08
C LEU A 56 16.02 -13.97 -3.13
N GLU A 57 16.01 -12.94 -2.28
CA GLU A 57 16.97 -12.77 -1.19
C GLU A 57 16.28 -12.92 0.17
N THR A 58 16.89 -13.71 1.05
CA THR A 58 16.35 -13.97 2.39
C THR A 58 17.23 -13.38 3.48
N PHE A 59 16.64 -12.54 4.32
CA PHE A 59 17.30 -11.96 5.48
C PHE A 59 16.61 -12.40 6.77
N ARG A 60 17.41 -12.62 7.82
CA ARG A 60 16.90 -12.95 9.16
C ARG A 60 17.25 -11.84 10.13
N PHE A 61 16.24 -11.31 10.82
CA PHE A 61 16.48 -10.41 11.94
C PHE A 61 17.15 -11.17 13.09
N SER A 62 18.07 -10.49 13.79
CA SER A 62 18.70 -11.06 14.99
C SER A 62 17.65 -11.33 16.08
N GLY A 63 17.90 -12.32 16.94
CA GLY A 63 16.97 -12.65 18.03
C GLY A 63 16.69 -11.47 18.96
N GLY A 64 17.68 -10.61 19.20
CA GLY A 64 17.52 -9.39 19.99
C GLY A 64 16.55 -8.39 19.36
N LEU A 65 16.71 -8.11 18.06
CA LEU A 65 15.81 -7.23 17.32
C LEU A 65 14.39 -7.82 17.25
N PHE A 66 14.28 -9.12 16.95
CA PHE A 66 12.99 -9.81 16.94
C PHE A 66 12.26 -9.67 18.28
N SER A 67 12.97 -9.87 19.39
CA SER A 67 12.39 -9.77 20.74
C SER A 67 11.85 -8.36 21.04
N VAL A 68 12.57 -7.33 20.61
CA VAL A 68 12.13 -5.93 20.73
C VAL A 68 10.89 -5.67 19.87
N LEU A 69 10.88 -6.13 18.60
CA LEU A 69 9.73 -5.98 17.71
C LEU A 69 8.48 -6.68 18.25
N MET A 70 8.62 -7.89 18.79
CA MET A 70 7.51 -8.63 19.40
C MET A 70 6.98 -7.94 20.66
N THR A 71 7.86 -7.33 21.45
CA THR A 71 7.47 -6.55 22.63
C THR A 71 6.71 -5.28 22.21
N LEU A 72 7.23 -4.51 21.26
CA LEU A 72 6.62 -3.28 20.76
C LEU A 72 5.27 -3.53 20.09
N SER A 73 5.16 -4.64 19.34
CA SER A 73 3.91 -5.05 18.70
C SER A 73 2.91 -5.67 19.68
N THR A 74 3.26 -5.85 20.96
CA THR A 74 2.44 -6.57 21.95
C THR A 74 2.00 -7.95 21.43
N GLN A 75 2.86 -8.61 20.66
CA GLN A 75 2.59 -9.90 20.00
C GLN A 75 1.37 -9.90 19.07
N LYS A 76 1.01 -8.75 18.48
CA LYS A 76 -0.07 -8.65 17.50
C LYS A 76 0.49 -8.41 16.11
N ASP A 77 0.12 -9.26 15.16
CA ASP A 77 0.63 -9.21 13.78
C ASP A 77 0.32 -7.88 13.09
N ILE A 78 -0.88 -7.31 13.28
CA ILE A 78 -1.22 -5.99 12.72
C ILE A 78 -0.30 -4.87 13.24
N LYS A 79 0.09 -4.92 14.51
CA LYS A 79 1.00 -3.93 15.08
C LYS A 79 2.43 -4.15 14.59
N LEU A 80 2.84 -5.41 14.43
CA LEU A 80 4.13 -5.76 13.83
C LEU A 80 4.20 -5.27 12.39
N TYR A 81 3.16 -5.51 11.59
CA TYR A 81 3.03 -5.02 10.22
C TYR A 81 3.19 -3.50 10.13
N ILE A 82 2.47 -2.74 10.97
CA ILE A 82 2.59 -1.27 11.01
C ILE A 82 4.02 -0.82 11.31
N ILE A 83 4.70 -1.46 12.28
CA ILE A 83 6.09 -1.12 12.65
C ILE A 83 7.03 -1.39 11.48
N LEU A 84 6.92 -2.56 10.84
CA LEU A 84 7.77 -2.94 9.72
C LEU A 84 7.50 -2.08 8.47
N ALA A 85 6.23 -1.81 8.16
CA ALA A 85 5.83 -0.92 7.06
C ALA A 85 6.38 0.49 7.27
N ALA A 86 6.33 1.04 8.50
CA ALA A 86 6.94 2.33 8.81
C ALA A 86 8.48 2.31 8.63
N GLY A 87 9.13 1.20 9.02
CA GLY A 87 10.55 0.98 8.76
C GLY A 87 10.88 0.95 7.27
N LEU A 88 10.07 0.26 6.46
CA LEU A 88 10.22 0.22 5.01
C LEU A 88 10.00 1.59 4.37
N VAL A 89 8.94 2.31 4.76
CA VAL A 89 8.68 3.68 4.27
C VAL A 89 9.87 4.59 4.53
N LEU A 90 10.49 4.50 5.71
CA LEU A 90 11.71 5.25 6.04
C LEU A 90 12.92 4.79 5.21
N LEU A 91 13.07 3.48 4.98
CA LEU A 91 14.12 2.91 4.15
C LEU A 91 14.01 3.41 2.71
N VAL A 92 12.82 3.32 2.13
CA VAL A 92 12.53 3.82 0.77
C VAL A 92 12.81 5.30 0.70
N ASN A 93 12.33 6.10 1.65
CA ASN A 93 12.62 7.54 1.70
C ASN A 93 14.13 7.85 1.75
N LYS A 94 14.92 7.01 2.42
CA LYS A 94 16.38 7.18 2.52
C LYS A 94 17.11 6.85 1.21
N TYR A 95 16.66 5.83 0.48
CA TYR A 95 17.40 5.29 -0.68
C TYR A 95 16.80 5.68 -2.03
N ASN A 96 15.57 6.15 -2.08
CA ASN A 96 14.90 6.53 -3.32
C ASN A 96 15.61 7.75 -3.96
N THR A 97 15.97 7.59 -5.23
CA THR A 97 16.75 8.56 -6.01
C THR A 97 15.90 9.62 -6.71
N PHE A 98 14.59 9.39 -6.87
CA PHE A 98 13.69 10.26 -7.63
C PHE A 98 12.77 11.12 -6.75
N THR A 99 12.63 10.79 -5.46
CA THR A 99 11.73 11.51 -4.54
C THR A 99 12.49 12.49 -3.66
N GLY A 100 12.56 13.75 -4.07
CA GLY A 100 13.11 14.85 -3.26
C GLY A 100 12.18 15.43 -2.20
N LYS A 101 11.05 14.77 -1.86
CA LYS A 101 9.95 15.40 -1.08
C LYS A 101 9.29 14.55 0.00
N GLY A 102 9.83 13.38 0.34
CA GLY A 102 9.23 12.53 1.37
C GLY A 102 7.84 11.99 1.01
N ASP A 103 7.49 11.89 -0.26
CA ASP A 103 6.21 11.33 -0.70
C ASP A 103 6.43 9.88 -1.16
N ILE A 104 6.02 8.92 -0.31
CA ILE A 104 6.37 7.50 -0.43
C ILE A 104 5.13 6.68 -0.72
N THR A 105 5.17 5.89 -1.80
CA THR A 105 4.11 4.92 -2.15
C THR A 105 4.61 3.49 -2.07
N ILE A 106 3.86 2.64 -1.38
CA ILE A 106 4.07 1.19 -1.36
C ILE A 106 2.72 0.48 -1.57
N GLY A 107 2.76 -0.72 -2.13
CA GLY A 107 1.63 -1.63 -2.20
C GLY A 107 1.49 -2.45 -0.93
N SER A 108 0.25 -2.71 -0.52
CA SER A 108 -0.10 -3.57 0.62
C SER A 108 -1.28 -4.44 0.23
N PRO A 109 -1.16 -5.76 0.24
CA PRO A 109 -2.31 -6.64 0.12
C PRO A 109 -3.36 -6.34 1.21
N ILE A 110 -4.63 -6.59 0.90
CA ILE A 110 -5.71 -6.50 1.89
C ILE A 110 -5.56 -7.56 3.00
N TYR A 111 -6.13 -7.31 4.17
CA TYR A 111 -6.10 -8.29 5.26
C TYR A 111 -7.02 -9.47 4.98
N ARG A 112 -6.52 -10.69 5.21
CA ARG A 112 -7.31 -11.92 5.14
C ARG A 112 -8.28 -12.08 6.32
N GLN A 113 -7.94 -11.57 7.51
CA GLN A 113 -8.61 -11.97 8.76
C GLN A 113 -9.99 -11.34 9.00
N ASP A 114 -10.33 -10.23 8.34
CA ASP A 114 -11.53 -9.46 8.68
C ASP A 114 -12.63 -9.50 7.59
N ILE A 115 -12.44 -10.25 6.50
CA ILE A 115 -13.25 -10.02 5.31
C ILE A 115 -13.50 -11.30 4.49
N ASP A 116 -14.64 -11.91 4.72
CA ASP A 116 -15.28 -12.80 3.75
C ASP A 116 -15.94 -11.93 2.66
N GLY A 117 -15.32 -11.81 1.48
CA GLY A 117 -15.89 -11.01 0.40
C GLY A 117 -15.06 -10.96 -0.88
N GLU A 118 -15.72 -10.64 -1.99
CA GLU A 118 -15.06 -10.22 -3.23
C GLU A 118 -14.66 -8.75 -3.11
N PHE A 119 -13.40 -8.45 -3.39
CA PHE A 119 -12.86 -7.11 -3.34
C PHE A 119 -12.56 -6.58 -4.71
N VAL A 120 -12.71 -5.27 -4.85
CA VAL A 120 -12.30 -4.60 -6.09
C VAL A 120 -10.78 -4.50 -6.19
N ASN A 121 -10.08 -4.29 -5.06
CA ASN A 121 -8.63 -4.27 -5.03
C ASN A 121 -8.10 -5.37 -4.09
N THR A 122 -7.21 -6.21 -4.60
CA THR A 122 -6.46 -7.19 -3.80
C THR A 122 -5.20 -6.59 -3.18
N VAL A 123 -4.64 -5.55 -3.80
CA VAL A 123 -3.49 -4.77 -3.31
C VAL A 123 -3.83 -3.28 -3.32
N LEU A 124 -3.57 -2.61 -2.20
CA LEU A 124 -3.86 -1.20 -1.97
C LEU A 124 -2.58 -0.36 -2.03
N VAL A 125 -2.69 0.84 -2.59
CA VAL A 125 -1.61 1.83 -2.50
C VAL A 125 -1.64 2.53 -1.13
N LEU A 126 -0.51 2.50 -0.43
CA LEU A 126 -0.26 3.25 0.80
C LEU A 126 0.67 4.42 0.48
N ARG A 127 0.11 5.64 0.42
CA ARG A 127 0.86 6.88 0.23
C ARG A 127 1.10 7.58 1.57
N ASN A 128 2.36 7.81 1.92
CA ASN A 128 2.79 8.44 3.16
C ASN A 128 3.68 9.65 2.87
N GLN A 129 3.47 10.74 3.61
CA GLN A 129 4.19 12.00 3.44
C GLN A 129 5.06 12.27 4.66
N LEU A 130 6.36 12.13 4.48
CA LEU A 130 7.40 12.35 5.47
C LEU A 130 7.85 13.80 5.42
N GLN A 131 7.92 14.39 6.60
CA GLN A 131 8.51 15.71 6.82
C GLN A 131 9.87 15.55 7.47
N LYS A 132 10.79 16.48 7.21
CA LYS A 132 12.18 16.37 7.68
C LYS A 132 12.28 16.32 9.21
N GLU A 133 11.39 17.01 9.91
CA GLU A 133 11.33 17.12 11.36
C GLU A 133 10.46 16.04 12.01
N MET A 134 9.84 15.15 11.21
CA MET A 134 8.94 14.12 11.71
C MET A 134 9.69 13.08 12.54
N THR A 135 9.21 12.81 13.74
CA THR A 135 9.69 11.72 14.59
C THR A 135 9.22 10.37 14.07
N PHE A 136 9.95 9.30 14.40
CA PHE A 136 9.52 7.95 14.04
C PHE A 136 8.15 7.58 14.63
N LYS A 137 7.79 8.13 15.80
CA LYS A 137 6.48 7.91 16.43
C LYS A 137 5.35 8.53 15.61
N GLU A 138 5.56 9.73 15.07
CA GLU A 138 4.59 10.39 14.19
C GLU A 138 4.44 9.62 12.87
N LEU A 139 5.56 9.16 12.30
CA LEU A 139 5.53 8.29 11.13
C LEU A 139 4.72 7.00 11.40
N LEU A 140 4.93 6.35 12.54
CA LEU A 140 4.21 5.13 12.93
C LEU A 140 2.69 5.37 13.01
N LEU A 141 2.28 6.50 13.58
CA LEU A 141 0.87 6.90 13.66
C LEU A 141 0.29 7.21 12.28
N GLN A 142 1.05 7.91 11.43
CA GLN A 142 0.63 8.21 10.05
C GLN A 142 0.46 6.92 9.23
N VAL A 143 1.43 6.01 9.28
CA VAL A 143 1.38 4.72 8.55
C VAL A 143 0.19 3.89 9.02
N ARG A 144 -0.03 3.79 10.35
CA ARG A 144 -1.24 3.14 10.89
C ARG A 144 -2.51 3.76 10.32
N GLN A 145 -2.61 5.08 10.30
CA GLN A 145 -3.79 5.78 9.80
C GLN A 145 -4.01 5.49 8.31
N THR A 146 -2.96 5.60 7.49
CA THR A 146 -2.99 5.29 6.05
C THR A 146 -3.45 3.86 5.79
N ILE A 147 -2.96 2.89 6.57
CA ILE A 147 -3.35 1.48 6.46
C ILE A 147 -4.84 1.27 6.76
N VAL A 148 -5.33 1.84 7.87
CA VAL A 148 -6.74 1.71 8.28
C VAL A 148 -7.64 2.34 7.21
N GLU A 149 -7.33 3.57 6.80
CA GLU A 149 -8.11 4.27 5.80
C GLU A 149 -8.11 3.55 4.44
N ALA A 150 -6.96 3.02 4.00
CA ALA A 150 -6.90 2.29 2.73
C ALA A 150 -7.79 1.04 2.77
N ASN A 151 -7.78 0.29 3.88
CA ASN A 151 -8.64 -0.89 4.04
C ASN A 151 -10.13 -0.51 4.14
N ASP A 152 -10.48 0.54 4.89
CA ASP A 152 -11.86 1.04 5.00
C ASP A 152 -12.44 1.49 3.64
N ASN A 153 -11.58 1.79 2.66
CA ASN A 153 -11.97 2.25 1.33
C ASN A 153 -11.54 1.27 0.21
N CYS A 154 -11.24 0.01 0.54
CA CYS A 154 -10.71 -0.98 -0.41
C CYS A 154 -11.67 -1.40 -1.54
N ASN A 155 -12.96 -1.06 -1.43
CA ASN A 155 -13.99 -1.50 -2.38
C ASN A 155 -14.21 -0.54 -3.56
N TYR A 156 -13.38 0.48 -3.73
CA TYR A 156 -13.46 1.42 -4.85
C TYR A 156 -12.38 1.16 -5.90
N PRO A 157 -12.68 1.17 -7.21
CA PRO A 157 -11.70 0.86 -8.27
C PRO A 157 -10.63 1.95 -8.40
N VAL A 158 -9.58 1.84 -7.59
CA VAL A 158 -8.53 2.84 -7.44
C VAL A 158 -7.75 3.04 -8.73
N GLU A 159 -7.51 1.98 -9.49
CA GLU A 159 -6.78 2.06 -10.77
C GLU A 159 -7.53 2.90 -11.81
N VAL A 160 -8.86 2.80 -11.86
CA VAL A 160 -9.69 3.58 -12.77
C VAL A 160 -9.59 5.06 -12.42
N LEU A 161 -9.62 5.38 -11.12
CA LEU A 161 -9.46 6.75 -10.65
C LEU A 161 -8.07 7.29 -10.96
N ALA A 162 -7.03 6.49 -10.76
CA ALA A 162 -5.67 6.90 -11.08
C ALA A 162 -5.47 7.20 -12.58
N LYS A 163 -6.08 6.39 -13.46
CA LYS A 163 -6.13 6.66 -14.91
C LYS A 163 -6.81 8.02 -15.21
N GLN A 164 -7.91 8.33 -14.53
CA GLN A 164 -8.60 9.63 -14.69
C GLN A 164 -7.77 10.81 -14.17
N LEU A 165 -6.95 10.60 -13.15
CA LEU A 165 -6.03 11.61 -12.61
C LEU A 165 -4.77 11.80 -13.46
N GLY A 166 -4.67 11.13 -14.61
CA GLY A 166 -3.53 11.24 -15.52
C GLY A 166 -2.23 10.71 -14.90
N LYS A 167 -2.31 9.78 -13.93
CA LYS A 167 -1.12 9.19 -13.34
C LYS A 167 -0.37 8.38 -14.40
N PRO A 168 0.97 8.45 -14.43
CA PRO A 168 1.78 7.76 -15.42
C PRO A 168 1.53 6.26 -15.30
N TYR A 169 0.82 5.72 -16.27
CA TYR A 169 0.47 4.31 -16.38
C TYR A 169 1.28 3.76 -17.56
N SER A 170 2.31 2.95 -17.30
CA SER A 170 2.87 2.13 -18.39
C SER A 170 1.97 0.93 -18.60
N LYS A 171 1.82 0.47 -19.85
CA LYS A 171 1.10 -0.78 -20.12
C LYS A 171 1.81 -2.00 -19.54
N ASP A 172 3.09 -1.86 -19.22
CA ASP A 172 4.00 -2.89 -18.73
C ASP A 172 4.24 -2.79 -17.22
N ASP A 173 3.51 -1.93 -16.50
CA ASP A 173 3.58 -1.89 -15.04
C ASP A 173 2.54 -2.86 -14.46
N ASP A 174 3.01 -3.93 -13.80
CA ASP A 174 2.14 -4.89 -13.08
C ASP A 174 1.27 -4.19 -12.02
N PHE A 175 1.83 -3.12 -11.43
CA PHE A 175 1.14 -2.25 -10.48
C PHE A 175 1.27 -0.77 -10.87
N PRO A 176 0.16 -0.09 -11.22
CA PRO A 176 0.23 1.26 -11.78
C PRO A 176 0.50 2.37 -10.75
N LEU A 177 0.41 2.08 -9.43
CA LEU A 177 0.48 3.10 -8.37
C LEU A 177 1.68 2.94 -7.42
N PHE A 178 2.40 1.84 -7.50
CA PHE A 178 3.55 1.54 -6.67
C PHE A 178 4.45 0.53 -7.39
N ASP A 179 5.76 0.58 -7.14
CA ASP A 179 6.73 -0.41 -7.65
C ASP A 179 7.29 -1.30 -6.53
N ILE A 180 6.89 -1.04 -5.28
CA ILE A 180 7.35 -1.74 -4.08
C ILE A 180 6.12 -2.27 -3.37
N VAL A 181 6.07 -3.57 -3.09
CA VAL A 181 5.00 -4.20 -2.32
C VAL A 181 5.55 -4.71 -0.99
N PHE A 182 4.77 -4.55 0.08
CA PHE A 182 5.10 -5.05 1.41
C PHE A 182 3.95 -5.84 2.01
N LEU A 183 4.25 -7.07 2.41
CA LEU A 183 3.29 -7.96 3.04
C LEU A 183 3.85 -8.67 4.27
N LEU A 184 2.96 -9.08 5.15
CA LEU A 184 3.21 -9.99 6.26
C LEU A 184 2.29 -11.20 6.13
N GLU A 185 2.86 -12.36 5.84
CA GLU A 185 2.14 -13.62 5.58
C GLU A 185 1.14 -14.01 6.68
N ASN A 186 1.41 -13.65 7.94
CA ASN A 186 0.51 -13.93 9.07
C ASN A 186 -0.91 -13.34 8.88
N ILE A 187 -1.04 -12.26 8.11
CA ILE A 187 -2.29 -11.49 7.96
C ILE A 187 -2.67 -11.21 6.50
N GLN A 188 -1.81 -11.51 5.53
CA GLN A 188 -1.97 -11.19 4.11
C GLN A 188 -1.69 -12.41 3.22
N ASP A 189 -2.20 -12.36 1.98
CA ASP A 189 -2.01 -13.38 0.96
C ASP A 189 -0.92 -12.97 -0.04
N GLU A 190 0.06 -13.83 -0.27
CA GLU A 190 1.07 -13.62 -1.32
C GLU A 190 0.48 -13.83 -2.72
N THR A 191 -0.61 -14.58 -2.88
CA THR A 191 -1.20 -14.79 -4.22
C THR A 191 -1.84 -13.52 -4.79
N TYR A 192 -2.00 -12.47 -4.00
CA TYR A 192 -2.51 -11.17 -4.45
C TYR A 192 -1.45 -10.32 -5.16
N ILE A 193 -0.18 -10.72 -5.09
CA ILE A 193 0.94 -10.00 -5.71
C ILE A 193 1.55 -10.76 -6.90
N GLN A 194 0.91 -11.86 -7.30
CA GLN A 194 1.32 -12.76 -8.38
C GLN A 194 0.51 -12.51 -9.66
#